data_AF-A0A2E6C6V7-F1
#
_entry.id   AF-A0A2E6C6V7-F1
#
_cell.length_a   1.000
_cell.length_b   1.000
_cell.length_c   1.000
_cell.angle_alpha   90.00
_cell.angle_beta   90.00
_cell.angle_gamma   90.00
#
_symmetry.space_group_name_H-M   'P 1'
#
loop_
_entity.id
_entity.type
_entity.pdbx_description
1 polymer ?
#
loop_
_entity_poly.entity_id
_entity_poly.type
_entity_poly.pdbx_seq_one_letter_code
_entity_poly.pdbx_strand_id
1 'polypeptide(L)'
;MSDDTQDDPATGESAEESHTEMTIEERQNALKKARWNVFLYLGLAAIMFGFALYPFMSTSMEVDEGVGSTDKTITVWGLPFAGEDFTDIPVEVDVVVQSLPTDVGNIEIFMIENSDGCESTDGSIGEARNSLRNGEAEHPNQYHIIENPVESETYYVEMSVDPGIYCVQVVVDSTGNGFSGINVNAEVSLYPTQLPLAIFAALSLLMSAFAFVGAQKHGKYVKELVEPKSEPSLEDSVLAQTSSQRIAAGPSGPPAPGPIGPPKGPTGPPAPGPVGPPSHVSETITTEVVSDGQVTQSAEVQAVVEDVYEDQGSGWFFRKFPDGTYDQKVYVIKDGLYVPYEDPNA
;
A
#
# COMPACT_ATOMS: atom_id res chain seq x y z
N MET A 1 -33.32 58.22 -17.26
CA MET A 1 -34.45 59.10 -17.63
C MET A 1 -35.02 58.57 -18.94
N SER A 2 -35.94 57.61 -18.91
CA SER A 2 -36.52 56.89 -17.76
C SER A 2 -36.56 55.40 -18.13
N ASP A 3 -36.18 54.49 -17.24
CA ASP A 3 -36.81 54.17 -15.95
C ASP A 3 -38.22 53.60 -16.16
N ASP A 4 -38.29 52.27 -16.13
CA ASP A 4 -39.46 51.49 -15.72
C ASP A 4 -38.92 50.19 -15.12
N THR A 5 -39.40 49.82 -13.93
CA THR A 5 -38.88 48.70 -13.13
C THR A 5 -39.79 47.49 -13.28
N GLN A 6 -39.22 46.28 -13.29
CA GLN A 6 -39.97 45.03 -13.24
C GLN A 6 -39.47 44.23 -12.02
N ASP A 7 -40.26 44.21 -10.95
CA ASP A 7 -39.88 43.63 -9.66
C ASP A 7 -39.68 42.11 -9.67
N ASP A 8 -38.74 41.64 -8.84
CA ASP A 8 -38.64 40.24 -8.40
C ASP A 8 -39.79 39.88 -7.44
N PRO A 9 -40.60 38.85 -7.73
CA PRO A 9 -41.34 38.13 -6.71
C PRO A 9 -40.45 37.01 -6.15
N ALA A 10 -39.86 37.22 -4.97
CA ALA A 10 -39.03 36.22 -4.30
C ALA A 10 -39.84 35.00 -3.85
N THR A 11 -39.97 33.97 -4.71
CA THR A 11 -40.49 32.65 -4.35
C THR A 11 -39.40 31.75 -3.79
N GLY A 12 -39.16 31.91 -2.49
CA GLY A 12 -38.44 30.92 -1.70
C GLY A 12 -39.30 29.66 -1.47
N GLU A 13 -39.49 28.84 -2.51
CA GLU A 13 -39.82 27.44 -2.30
C GLU A 13 -38.54 26.68 -2.00
N SER A 14 -38.46 26.18 -0.77
CA SER A 14 -37.47 25.17 -0.40
C SER A 14 -37.62 24.00 -1.35
N ALA A 15 -36.57 23.68 -2.10
CA ALA A 15 -36.47 22.38 -2.76
C ALA A 15 -36.25 21.32 -1.67
N GLU A 16 -37.34 20.98 -0.97
CA GLU A 16 -37.33 19.93 0.05
C GLU A 16 -36.75 18.67 -0.58
N GLU A 17 -35.63 18.18 -0.04
CA GLU A 17 -35.08 16.88 -0.43
C GLU A 17 -36.22 15.87 -0.29
N SER A 18 -36.72 15.35 -1.42
CA SER A 18 -37.88 14.47 -1.43
C SER A 18 -37.50 13.16 -0.78
N HIS A 19 -37.67 13.15 0.54
CA HIS A 19 -37.40 12.05 1.46
C HIS A 19 -38.23 10.86 1.01
N THR A 20 -37.66 10.08 0.11
CA THR A 20 -38.21 8.80 -0.28
C THR A 20 -38.10 7.95 0.97
N GLU A 21 -39.24 7.64 1.58
CA GLU A 21 -39.34 6.87 2.81
C GLU A 21 -39.02 5.38 2.54
N MET A 22 -37.83 5.13 1.99
CA MET A 22 -37.22 3.80 1.97
C MET A 22 -37.24 3.26 3.39
N THR A 23 -37.88 2.11 3.52
CA THR A 23 -38.06 1.37 4.76
C THR A 23 -36.72 1.03 5.41
N ILE A 24 -36.75 0.69 6.70
CA ILE A 24 -35.55 0.31 7.45
C ILE A 24 -34.85 -0.89 6.77
N GLU A 25 -35.61 -1.84 6.22
CA GLU A 25 -35.07 -2.99 5.48
C GLU A 25 -34.39 -2.58 4.16
N GLU A 26 -34.97 -1.66 3.39
CA GLU A 26 -34.34 -1.12 2.18
C GLU A 26 -33.05 -0.36 2.51
N ARG A 27 -33.04 0.44 3.59
CA ARG A 27 -31.83 1.14 4.07
C ARG A 27 -30.76 0.18 4.57
N GLN A 28 -31.12 -0.93 5.21
CA GLN A 28 -30.19 -1.99 5.61
C GLN A 28 -29.63 -2.77 4.41
N ASN A 29 -30.46 -3.07 3.41
CA ASN A 29 -30.03 -3.71 2.16
C ASN A 29 -29.12 -2.79 1.34
N ALA A 30 -29.44 -1.49 1.26
CA ALA A 30 -28.57 -0.47 0.66
C ALA A 30 -27.22 -0.39 1.38
N LEU A 31 -27.21 -0.42 2.73
CA LEU A 31 -25.99 -0.50 3.54
C LEU A 31 -25.15 -1.74 3.22
N LYS A 32 -25.77 -2.92 3.19
CA LYS A 32 -25.10 -4.20 2.90
C LYS A 32 -24.50 -4.19 1.49
N LYS A 33 -25.25 -3.69 0.51
CA LYS A 33 -24.80 -3.53 -0.88
C LYS A 33 -23.65 -2.52 -1.00
N ALA A 34 -23.76 -1.36 -0.36
CA ALA A 34 -22.70 -0.34 -0.37
C ALA A 34 -21.39 -0.88 0.25
N ARG A 35 -21.46 -1.59 1.38
CA ARG A 35 -20.31 -2.27 1.99
C ARG A 35 -19.71 -3.34 1.06
N TRP A 36 -20.54 -4.16 0.40
CA TRP A 36 -20.05 -5.16 -0.56
C TRP A 36 -19.37 -4.49 -1.77
N ASN A 37 -19.96 -3.41 -2.30
CA ASN A 37 -19.37 -2.63 -3.39
C ASN A 37 -17.99 -2.05 -3.02
N VAL A 38 -17.80 -1.52 -1.80
CA VAL A 38 -16.47 -1.07 -1.32
C VAL A 38 -15.44 -2.20 -1.41
N PHE A 39 -15.75 -3.38 -0.87
CA PHE A 39 -14.82 -4.52 -0.94
C PHE A 39 -14.59 -5.04 -2.36
N LEU A 40 -15.62 -5.04 -3.21
CA LEU A 40 -15.51 -5.42 -4.62
C LEU A 40 -14.57 -4.48 -5.37
N TYR A 41 -14.78 -3.16 -5.26
CA TYR A 41 -13.96 -2.17 -5.97
C TYR A 41 -12.54 -2.08 -5.42
N LEU A 42 -12.34 -2.24 -4.10
CA LEU A 42 -11.00 -2.28 -3.50
C LEU A 42 -10.25 -3.56 -3.91
N GLY A 43 -10.92 -4.73 -3.88
CA GLY A 43 -10.34 -5.99 -4.34
C GLY A 43 -10.00 -5.97 -5.84
N LEU A 44 -10.88 -5.42 -6.67
CA LEU A 44 -10.62 -5.22 -8.10
C LEU A 44 -9.45 -4.27 -8.32
N ALA A 45 -9.39 -3.13 -7.62
CA ALA A 45 -8.27 -2.20 -7.71
C ALA A 45 -6.93 -2.86 -7.34
N ALA A 46 -6.90 -3.66 -6.27
CA ALA A 46 -5.70 -4.38 -5.86
C ALA A 46 -5.25 -5.42 -6.90
N ILE A 47 -6.19 -6.14 -7.53
CA ILE A 47 -5.89 -7.09 -8.63
C ILE A 47 -5.37 -6.34 -9.86
N MET A 48 -6.03 -5.25 -10.28
CA MET A 48 -5.60 -4.44 -11.43
C MET A 48 -4.22 -3.81 -11.20
N PHE A 49 -3.93 -3.33 -9.98
CA PHE A 49 -2.62 -2.79 -9.62
C PHE A 49 -1.53 -3.88 -9.58
N GLY A 50 -1.85 -5.08 -9.08
CA GLY A 50 -0.94 -6.22 -9.12
C GLY A 50 -0.56 -6.66 -10.53
N PHE A 51 -1.50 -6.61 -11.49
CA PHE A 51 -1.21 -6.84 -12.91
C PHE A 51 -0.57 -5.62 -13.60
N ALA A 52 -0.74 -4.40 -13.10
CA ALA A 52 -0.08 -3.21 -13.63
C ALA A 52 1.44 -3.22 -13.37
N LEU A 53 1.89 -3.91 -12.32
CA LEU A 53 3.30 -4.11 -11.95
C LEU A 53 3.88 -5.45 -12.44
N TYR A 54 3.19 -6.17 -13.32
CA TYR A 54 3.67 -7.46 -13.83
C TYR A 54 4.30 -7.27 -15.22
N PRO A 55 5.55 -7.69 -15.45
CA PRO A 55 6.15 -7.65 -16.79
C PRO A 55 5.48 -8.71 -17.67
N PHE A 56 4.53 -8.27 -18.50
CA PHE A 56 3.71 -9.18 -19.32
C PHE A 56 4.51 -9.86 -20.43
N MET A 57 5.68 -9.31 -20.78
CA MET A 57 6.67 -9.91 -21.65
C MET A 57 8.04 -9.63 -21.02
N SER A 58 8.80 -10.67 -20.70
CA SER A 58 10.25 -10.55 -20.45
C SER A 58 11.03 -11.44 -21.40
N THR A 59 12.30 -11.09 -21.65
CA THR A 59 13.18 -11.86 -22.52
C THR A 59 14.65 -11.67 -22.14
N SER A 60 15.38 -12.77 -21.96
CA SER A 60 16.84 -12.75 -21.85
C SER A 60 17.54 -12.66 -23.22
N MET A 61 18.73 -12.08 -23.20
CA MET A 61 19.63 -11.86 -24.34
C MET A 61 21.08 -12.00 -23.86
N GLU A 62 21.81 -12.99 -24.37
CA GLU A 62 23.17 -13.31 -23.92
C GLU A 62 24.20 -12.82 -24.97
N VAL A 63 25.20 -12.05 -24.53
CA VAL A 63 26.38 -11.67 -25.31
C VAL A 63 27.53 -12.58 -24.90
N ASP A 64 27.73 -13.62 -25.71
CA ASP A 64 28.76 -14.64 -25.54
C ASP A 64 30.08 -14.30 -26.28
N GLU A 65 31.11 -15.10 -25.98
CA GLU A 65 32.44 -14.98 -26.58
C GLU A 65 32.43 -14.97 -28.12
N GLY A 66 33.17 -14.01 -28.70
CA GLY A 66 33.54 -14.02 -30.12
C GLY A 66 32.69 -13.16 -31.06
N VAL A 67 31.52 -12.68 -30.64
CA VAL A 67 30.68 -11.76 -31.46
C VAL A 67 30.66 -10.34 -30.88
N GLY A 68 30.62 -10.18 -29.55
CA GLY A 68 30.60 -8.86 -28.90
C GLY A 68 29.25 -8.12 -28.98
N SER A 69 28.24 -8.69 -29.65
CA SER A 69 26.88 -8.15 -29.67
C SER A 69 25.85 -9.25 -29.80
N THR A 70 24.65 -9.01 -29.30
CA THR A 70 23.48 -9.88 -29.44
C THR A 70 22.25 -9.02 -29.77
N ASP A 71 21.31 -9.56 -30.55
CA ASP A 71 20.11 -8.85 -31.00
C ASP A 71 18.86 -9.73 -30.91
N LYS A 72 17.68 -9.10 -30.76
CA LYS A 72 16.41 -9.80 -30.63
C LYS A 72 15.22 -8.93 -31.03
N THR A 73 14.39 -9.45 -31.94
CA THR A 73 13.11 -8.83 -32.28
C THR A 73 12.11 -9.00 -31.13
N ILE A 74 11.49 -7.90 -30.70
CA ILE A 74 10.33 -7.90 -29.80
C ILE A 74 9.15 -7.14 -30.43
N THR A 75 7.93 -7.42 -29.98
CA THR A 75 6.73 -6.67 -30.38
C THR A 75 6.13 -5.98 -29.16
N VAL A 76 6.20 -4.66 -29.13
CA VAL A 76 5.57 -3.81 -28.11
C VAL A 76 4.14 -3.54 -28.53
N TRP A 77 3.19 -3.59 -27.59
CA TRP A 77 1.78 -3.33 -27.86
C TRP A 77 1.24 -2.31 -26.86
N GLY A 78 0.37 -1.41 -27.32
CA GLY A 78 -0.09 -0.27 -26.52
C GLY A 78 -1.14 0.57 -27.26
N LEU A 79 -1.23 1.84 -26.92
CA LEU A 79 -2.09 2.81 -27.61
C LEU A 79 -1.27 3.53 -28.68
N PRO A 80 -1.64 3.51 -29.97
CA PRO A 80 -0.83 4.06 -31.06
C PRO A 80 -0.95 5.59 -31.13
N PHE A 81 -0.37 6.24 -30.13
CA PHE A 81 0.19 7.57 -30.24
C PHE A 81 1.67 7.43 -30.65
N ALA A 82 2.42 8.52 -30.79
CA ALA A 82 3.76 8.50 -31.36
C ALA A 82 4.61 9.68 -30.86
N GLY A 83 5.83 9.40 -30.41
CA GLY A 83 6.74 10.35 -29.78
C GLY A 83 6.43 10.53 -28.28
N GLU A 84 7.47 10.83 -27.51
CA GLU A 84 7.50 10.89 -26.03
C GLU A 84 6.20 11.45 -25.40
N ASP A 85 5.32 10.57 -24.92
CA ASP A 85 4.09 10.94 -24.23
C ASP A 85 3.77 10.05 -23.02
N PHE A 86 2.55 10.15 -22.48
CA PHE A 86 2.16 9.42 -21.26
C PHE A 86 1.69 7.98 -21.56
N THR A 87 1.71 7.56 -22.82
CA THR A 87 1.31 6.25 -23.35
C THR A 87 2.46 5.38 -23.82
N ASP A 88 3.70 5.92 -23.80
CA ASP A 88 4.94 5.16 -23.78
C ASP A 88 4.82 3.90 -22.92
N ILE A 89 5.32 2.78 -23.44
CA ILE A 89 5.48 1.55 -22.67
C ILE A 89 6.81 1.65 -21.92
N PRO A 90 6.80 1.59 -20.57
CA PRO A 90 8.04 1.50 -19.82
C PRO A 90 8.66 0.11 -20.00
N VAL A 91 9.98 0.11 -20.17
CA VAL A 91 10.82 -1.06 -20.39
C VAL A 91 12.01 -0.98 -19.43
N GLU A 92 12.23 -2.05 -18.69
CA GLU A 92 13.38 -2.22 -17.80
C GLU A 92 14.36 -3.18 -18.47
N VAL A 93 15.65 -2.83 -18.49
CA VAL A 93 16.72 -3.68 -19.02
C VAL A 93 17.77 -3.91 -17.93
N ASP A 94 17.80 -5.13 -17.41
CA ASP A 94 18.72 -5.57 -16.36
C ASP A 94 19.96 -6.22 -17.00
N VAL A 95 21.07 -5.47 -17.07
CA VAL A 95 22.33 -5.93 -17.68
C VAL A 95 23.25 -6.49 -16.60
N VAL A 96 23.34 -7.81 -16.52
CA VAL A 96 24.19 -8.58 -15.60
C VAL A 96 25.52 -8.92 -16.27
N VAL A 97 26.61 -8.31 -15.80
CA VAL A 97 27.96 -8.55 -16.31
C VAL A 97 28.59 -9.72 -15.56
N GLN A 98 28.66 -10.91 -16.17
CA GLN A 98 29.20 -12.11 -15.51
C GLN A 98 30.73 -12.17 -15.58
N SER A 99 31.32 -11.85 -16.74
CA SER A 99 32.76 -11.68 -16.92
C SER A 99 33.05 -10.69 -18.05
N LEU A 100 34.12 -9.90 -17.89
CA LEU A 100 34.40 -8.79 -18.81
C LEU A 100 35.91 -8.47 -18.90
N PRO A 101 36.52 -8.55 -20.10
CA PRO A 101 37.91 -8.17 -20.32
C PRO A 101 38.19 -6.69 -20.04
N THR A 102 39.39 -6.39 -19.55
CA THR A 102 39.86 -5.04 -19.18
C THR A 102 39.98 -4.04 -20.34
N ASP A 103 39.79 -4.50 -21.58
CA ASP A 103 39.81 -3.73 -22.82
C ASP A 103 38.42 -3.33 -23.33
N VAL A 104 37.34 -3.76 -22.66
CA VAL A 104 35.97 -3.25 -22.87
C VAL A 104 35.84 -1.82 -22.33
N GLY A 105 35.37 -0.90 -23.17
CA GLY A 105 35.15 0.50 -22.80
C GLY A 105 33.74 0.79 -22.29
N ASN A 106 32.73 0.17 -22.93
CA ASN A 106 31.33 0.46 -22.70
C ASN A 106 30.42 -0.67 -23.19
N ILE A 107 29.22 -0.76 -22.59
CA ILE A 107 28.10 -1.56 -23.09
C ILE A 107 27.02 -0.59 -23.57
N GLU A 108 26.58 -0.75 -24.82
CA GLU A 108 25.51 0.05 -25.43
C GLU A 108 24.25 -0.80 -25.59
N ILE A 109 23.11 -0.20 -25.27
CA ILE A 109 21.79 -0.82 -25.32
C ILE A 109 20.92 0.01 -26.27
N PHE A 110 20.35 -0.65 -27.28
CA PHE A 110 19.50 -0.01 -28.29
C PHE A 110 18.13 -0.67 -28.34
N MET A 111 17.09 0.15 -28.49
CA MET A 111 15.75 -0.27 -28.88
C MET A 111 15.39 0.42 -30.20
N ILE A 112 15.73 -0.20 -31.32
CA ILE A 112 15.54 0.36 -32.66
C ILE A 112 14.20 -0.09 -33.23
N GLU A 113 13.28 0.84 -33.49
CA GLU A 113 12.02 0.50 -34.17
C GLU A 113 12.27 0.04 -35.61
N ASN A 114 11.67 -1.08 -36.01
CA ASN A 114 11.74 -1.59 -37.38
C ASN A 114 10.59 -2.55 -37.68
N SER A 115 9.89 -2.39 -38.81
CA SER A 115 8.78 -3.28 -39.20
C SER A 115 9.20 -4.75 -39.35
N ASP A 116 10.44 -4.98 -39.74
CA ASP A 116 11.01 -6.30 -40.02
C ASP A 116 11.88 -6.78 -38.84
N GLY A 117 11.87 -6.05 -37.71
CA GLY A 117 12.65 -6.33 -36.51
C GLY A 117 14.16 -6.34 -36.79
N CYS A 118 14.88 -7.27 -36.18
CA CYS A 118 16.31 -7.47 -36.43
C CYS A 118 16.63 -8.16 -37.77
N GLU A 119 15.63 -8.67 -38.51
CA GLU A 119 15.86 -9.33 -39.80
C GLU A 119 16.03 -8.34 -40.97
N SER A 120 15.90 -7.02 -40.72
CA SER A 120 16.03 -6.00 -41.76
C SER A 120 17.46 -5.91 -42.33
N THR A 121 17.55 -5.84 -43.65
CA THR A 121 18.81 -5.85 -44.42
C THR A 121 18.98 -4.64 -45.35
N ASP A 122 18.11 -3.63 -45.23
CA ASP A 122 18.15 -2.40 -46.04
C ASP A 122 19.19 -1.37 -45.55
N GLY A 123 19.65 -1.50 -44.31
CA GLY A 123 20.59 -0.60 -43.64
C GLY A 123 19.96 0.27 -42.54
N SER A 124 18.63 0.33 -42.45
CA SER A 124 17.86 1.17 -41.51
C SER A 124 18.28 1.00 -40.05
N ILE A 125 18.54 -0.23 -39.60
CA ILE A 125 19.04 -0.51 -38.24
C ILE A 125 20.38 0.22 -37.98
N GLY A 126 21.28 0.25 -38.96
CA GLY A 126 22.56 0.95 -38.87
C GLY A 126 22.41 2.47 -38.89
N GLU A 127 21.47 3.00 -39.68
CA GLU A 127 21.16 4.44 -39.71
C GLU A 127 20.54 4.89 -38.37
N ALA A 128 19.51 4.18 -37.89
CA ALA A 128 18.85 4.44 -36.61
C ALA A 128 19.82 4.38 -35.41
N ARG A 129 20.75 3.41 -35.38
CA ARG A 129 21.78 3.32 -34.33
C ARG A 129 22.68 4.57 -34.29
N ASN A 130 23.00 5.15 -35.45
CA ASN A 130 23.77 6.40 -35.52
C ASN A 130 22.93 7.60 -35.05
N SER A 131 21.66 7.71 -35.49
CA SER A 131 20.75 8.76 -35.02
C SER A 131 20.56 8.72 -33.50
N LEU A 132 20.42 7.54 -32.92
CA LEU A 132 20.34 7.34 -31.47
C LEU A 132 21.61 7.78 -30.73
N ARG A 133 22.79 7.33 -31.18
CA ARG A 133 24.09 7.77 -30.63
C ARG A 133 24.32 9.28 -30.76
N ASN A 134 23.78 9.93 -31.79
CA ASN A 134 23.90 11.37 -32.02
C ASN A 134 22.88 12.23 -31.25
N GLY A 135 21.80 11.62 -30.70
CA GLY A 135 20.66 12.37 -30.17
C GLY A 135 19.78 13.01 -31.26
N GLU A 136 19.77 12.42 -32.46
CA GLU A 136 18.99 12.85 -33.63
C GLU A 136 17.72 12.00 -33.86
N ALA A 137 17.45 11.03 -32.99
CA ALA A 137 16.24 10.19 -33.03
C ALA A 137 14.98 10.97 -32.60
N GLU A 138 13.82 10.55 -33.12
CA GLU A 138 12.51 11.16 -32.79
C GLU A 138 12.08 10.86 -31.34
N HIS A 139 12.58 9.76 -30.76
CA HIS A 139 12.34 9.36 -29.38
C HIS A 139 13.67 9.18 -28.63
N PRO A 140 13.97 9.98 -27.57
CA PRO A 140 15.30 9.98 -26.95
C PRO A 140 15.58 8.74 -26.09
N ASN A 141 14.56 8.18 -25.44
CA ASN A 141 14.70 7.11 -24.45
C ASN A 141 14.91 5.69 -25.05
N GLN A 142 15.31 5.62 -26.33
CA GLN A 142 15.54 4.38 -27.10
C GLN A 142 17.02 3.93 -27.11
N TYR A 143 17.91 4.61 -26.38
CA TYR A 143 19.34 4.28 -26.30
C TYR A 143 19.92 4.56 -24.92
N HIS A 144 20.82 3.69 -24.46
CA HIS A 144 21.60 3.87 -23.23
C HIS A 144 23.04 3.38 -23.39
N ILE A 145 23.97 3.97 -22.63
CA ILE A 145 25.39 3.59 -22.60
C ILE A 145 25.88 3.46 -21.16
N ILE A 146 26.42 2.29 -20.85
CA ILE A 146 27.10 1.97 -19.59
C ILE A 146 28.60 2.18 -19.84
N GLU A 147 29.16 3.29 -19.33
CA GLU A 147 30.59 3.59 -19.43
C GLU A 147 31.40 2.87 -18.34
N ASN A 148 32.57 2.31 -18.69
CA ASN A 148 33.47 1.60 -17.77
C ASN A 148 32.78 0.49 -16.93
N PRO A 149 32.04 -0.44 -17.57
CA PRO A 149 31.36 -1.56 -16.90
C PRO A 149 32.31 -2.43 -16.06
N VAL A 150 31.79 -2.96 -14.95
CA VAL A 150 32.53 -3.74 -13.95
C VAL A 150 32.07 -5.20 -13.92
N GLU A 151 33.01 -6.14 -13.77
CA GLU A 151 32.68 -7.55 -13.59
C GLU A 151 31.84 -7.80 -12.32
N SER A 152 30.84 -8.67 -12.43
CA SER A 152 29.89 -9.02 -11.35
C SER A 152 29.02 -7.86 -10.85
N GLU A 153 28.85 -6.79 -11.64
CA GLU A 153 27.85 -5.73 -11.40
C GLU A 153 26.59 -5.95 -12.29
N THR A 154 25.44 -5.46 -11.81
CA THR A 154 24.18 -5.41 -12.56
C THR A 154 23.76 -3.96 -12.74
N TYR A 155 23.53 -3.56 -13.98
CA TYR A 155 23.04 -2.22 -14.34
C TYR A 155 21.56 -2.28 -14.68
N TYR A 156 20.78 -1.40 -14.03
CA TYR A 156 19.35 -1.26 -14.25
C TYR A 156 19.11 -0.06 -15.17
N VAL A 157 18.50 -0.31 -16.34
CA VAL A 157 18.28 0.73 -17.35
C VAL A 157 16.79 0.85 -17.65
N GLU A 158 16.21 1.98 -17.24
CA GLU A 158 14.82 2.34 -17.56
C GLU A 158 14.75 3.03 -18.93
N MET A 159 13.84 2.58 -19.78
CA MET A 159 13.59 3.06 -21.14
C MET A 159 12.08 3.27 -21.35
N SER A 160 11.71 4.14 -22.28
CA SER A 160 10.31 4.37 -22.65
C SER A 160 10.18 4.37 -24.18
N VAL A 161 9.18 3.65 -24.70
CA VAL A 161 9.04 3.39 -26.14
C VAL A 161 7.58 3.36 -26.60
N ASP A 162 7.36 3.80 -27.84
CA ASP A 162 6.09 3.67 -28.56
C ASP A 162 5.68 2.20 -28.82
N PRO A 163 4.41 1.91 -29.15
CA PRO A 163 3.96 0.57 -29.50
C PRO A 163 4.33 0.20 -30.95
N GLY A 164 5.47 -0.47 -31.12
CA GLY A 164 6.00 -0.91 -32.42
C GLY A 164 6.64 -2.30 -32.40
N ILE A 165 7.28 -2.67 -33.51
CA ILE A 165 8.20 -3.82 -33.56
C ILE A 165 9.61 -3.24 -33.39
N TYR A 166 10.38 -3.81 -32.46
CA TYR A 166 11.71 -3.32 -32.12
C TYR A 166 12.76 -4.40 -32.31
N CYS A 167 13.89 -4.03 -32.87
CA CYS A 167 15.14 -4.75 -32.69
C CYS A 167 15.83 -4.23 -31.42
N VAL A 168 15.81 -5.02 -30.34
CA VAL A 168 16.66 -4.76 -29.18
C VAL A 168 18.07 -5.25 -29.53
N GLN A 169 19.09 -4.48 -29.18
CA GLN A 169 20.49 -4.85 -29.37
C GLN A 169 21.32 -4.49 -28.15
N VAL A 170 22.16 -5.41 -27.70
CA VAL A 170 23.19 -5.16 -26.69
C VAL A 170 24.56 -5.34 -27.34
N VAL A 171 25.39 -4.31 -27.28
CA VAL A 171 26.69 -4.24 -27.96
C VAL A 171 27.77 -3.90 -26.93
N VAL A 172 28.79 -4.74 -26.85
CA VAL A 172 29.94 -4.59 -25.94
C VAL A 172 31.12 -4.09 -26.77
N ASP A 173 31.48 -2.81 -26.63
CA ASP A 173 32.59 -2.23 -27.40
C ASP A 173 33.92 -2.55 -26.71
N SER A 174 34.76 -3.33 -27.40
CA SER A 174 36.11 -3.67 -26.95
C SER A 174 37.16 -3.01 -27.82
N THR A 175 38.13 -2.37 -27.16
CA THR A 175 39.28 -1.74 -27.79
C THR A 175 40.37 -2.75 -28.18
N GLY A 176 40.24 -4.02 -27.77
CA GLY A 176 41.18 -5.10 -28.09
C GLY A 176 40.81 -5.92 -29.32
N ASN A 177 41.70 -6.84 -29.69
CA ASN A 177 41.59 -7.66 -30.92
C ASN A 177 40.66 -8.90 -30.78
N GLY A 178 39.73 -8.94 -29.81
CA GLY A 178 38.80 -10.06 -29.71
C GLY A 178 37.87 -10.03 -28.48
N PHE A 179 36.73 -10.70 -28.64
CA PHE A 179 35.64 -10.75 -27.66
C PHE A 179 35.69 -12.00 -26.75
N SER A 180 36.88 -12.46 -26.34
CA SER A 180 37.02 -13.63 -25.46
C SER A 180 37.04 -13.19 -23.99
N GLY A 181 36.36 -13.94 -23.11
CA GLY A 181 36.11 -13.59 -21.72
C GLY A 181 34.85 -12.73 -21.51
N ILE A 182 34.17 -12.31 -22.56
CA ILE A 182 32.90 -11.56 -22.44
C ILE A 182 31.77 -12.55 -22.16
N ASN A 183 31.05 -12.31 -21.06
CA ASN A 183 29.75 -12.88 -20.78
C ASN A 183 28.88 -11.80 -20.12
N VAL A 184 27.88 -11.31 -20.86
CA VAL A 184 26.90 -10.34 -20.37
C VAL A 184 25.51 -10.86 -20.71
N ASN A 185 24.62 -10.98 -19.72
CA ASN A 185 23.22 -11.32 -19.92
C ASN A 185 22.36 -10.08 -19.68
N ALA A 186 21.46 -9.76 -20.60
CA ALA A 186 20.47 -8.69 -20.45
C ALA A 186 19.06 -9.28 -20.39
N GLU A 187 18.32 -9.01 -19.30
CA GLU A 187 16.89 -9.32 -19.23
C GLU A 187 16.07 -8.06 -19.51
N VAL A 188 15.28 -8.09 -20.58
CA VAL A 188 14.41 -6.99 -21.02
C VAL A 188 12.99 -7.30 -20.55
N SER A 189 12.42 -6.45 -19.70
CA SER A 189 11.08 -6.57 -19.13
C SER A 189 10.16 -5.44 -19.59
N LEU A 190 8.97 -5.76 -20.10
CA LEU A 190 8.03 -4.80 -20.67
C LEU A 190 6.69 -4.76 -19.94
N TYR A 191 6.19 -3.55 -19.71
CA TYR A 191 4.99 -3.28 -18.91
C TYR A 191 3.84 -2.60 -19.68
N PRO A 192 3.42 -3.12 -20.86
CA PRO A 192 2.39 -2.49 -21.71
C PRO A 192 0.99 -2.38 -21.07
N THR A 193 0.76 -3.14 -19.99
CA THR A 193 -0.47 -3.09 -19.19
C THR A 193 -0.48 -1.99 -18.13
N GLN A 194 0.67 -1.41 -17.78
CA GLN A 194 0.82 -0.56 -16.61
C GLN A 194 -0.13 0.64 -16.63
N LEU A 195 -0.10 1.45 -17.69
CA LEU A 195 -1.00 2.59 -17.84
C LEU A 195 -2.49 2.19 -17.86
N PRO A 196 -2.99 1.32 -18.78
CA PRO A 196 -4.41 1.02 -18.85
C PRO A 196 -4.94 0.37 -17.56
N LEU A 197 -4.18 -0.53 -16.92
CA LEU A 197 -4.60 -1.14 -15.66
C LEU A 197 -4.51 -0.17 -14.47
N ALA A 198 -3.53 0.75 -14.44
CA ALA A 198 -3.50 1.82 -13.44
C ALA A 198 -4.73 2.75 -13.56
N ILE A 199 -5.18 3.06 -14.78
CA ILE A 199 -6.41 3.83 -15.02
C ILE A 199 -7.64 3.07 -14.48
N PHE A 200 -7.80 1.77 -14.79
CA PHE A 200 -8.90 0.97 -14.25
C PHE A 200 -8.83 0.77 -12.73
N ALA A 201 -7.63 0.67 -12.14
CA ALA A 201 -7.42 0.63 -10.71
C ALA A 201 -7.83 1.97 -10.04
N ALA A 202 -7.41 3.11 -10.59
CA ALA A 202 -7.75 4.44 -10.09
C ALA A 202 -9.27 4.71 -10.15
N LEU A 203 -9.92 4.35 -11.27
CA LEU A 203 -11.38 4.41 -11.39
C LEU A 203 -12.09 3.51 -10.37
N SER A 204 -11.55 2.32 -10.09
CA SER A 204 -12.07 1.41 -9.07
C SER A 204 -11.89 1.99 -7.65
N LEU A 205 -10.74 2.58 -7.32
CA LEU A 205 -10.53 3.26 -6.03
C LEU A 205 -11.48 4.44 -5.84
N LEU A 206 -11.71 5.24 -6.88
CA LEU A 206 -12.68 6.34 -6.88
C LEU A 206 -14.11 5.83 -6.62
N MET A 207 -14.52 4.75 -7.29
CA MET A 207 -15.83 4.11 -7.05
C MET A 207 -15.95 3.51 -5.65
N SER A 208 -14.86 2.96 -5.10
CA SER A 208 -14.77 2.49 -3.72
C SER A 208 -14.96 3.64 -2.72
N ALA A 209 -14.32 4.79 -2.95
CA ALA A 209 -14.47 5.98 -2.10
C ALA A 209 -15.92 6.52 -2.08
N PHE A 210 -16.59 6.61 -3.24
CA PHE A 210 -18.00 6.99 -3.29
C PHE A 210 -18.92 5.97 -2.61
N ALA A 211 -18.66 4.66 -2.79
CA ALA A 211 -19.41 3.62 -2.10
C ALA A 211 -19.22 3.67 -0.57
N PHE A 212 -18.02 4.04 -0.09
CA PHE A 212 -17.74 4.24 1.33
C PHE A 212 -18.48 5.45 1.89
N VAL A 213 -18.45 6.61 1.22
CA VAL A 213 -19.23 7.80 1.63
C VAL A 213 -20.74 7.49 1.67
N GLY A 214 -21.26 6.76 0.69
CA GLY A 214 -22.64 6.25 0.71
C GLY A 214 -22.92 5.33 1.90
N ALA A 215 -22.02 4.39 2.19
CA ALA A 215 -22.14 3.50 3.35
C ALA A 215 -22.11 4.25 4.70
N GLN A 216 -21.34 5.34 4.81
CA GLN A 216 -21.36 6.22 5.99
C GLN A 216 -22.68 7.00 6.10
N LYS A 217 -23.19 7.60 5.01
CA LYS A 217 -24.47 8.34 5.00
C LYS A 217 -25.64 7.41 5.40
N HIS A 218 -25.79 6.26 4.75
CA HIS A 218 -26.82 5.28 5.14
C HIS A 218 -26.57 4.66 6.52
N GLY A 219 -25.30 4.50 6.93
CA GLY A 219 -24.90 4.04 8.26
C GLY A 219 -25.43 4.94 9.37
N LYS A 220 -25.26 6.27 9.22
CA LYS A 220 -25.79 7.25 10.16
C LYS A 220 -27.32 7.16 10.25
N TYR A 221 -28.03 7.15 9.13
CA TYR A 221 -29.50 7.08 9.16
C TYR A 221 -30.05 5.78 9.77
N VAL A 222 -29.45 4.62 9.47
CA VAL A 222 -29.90 3.37 10.10
C VAL A 222 -29.57 3.35 11.59
N LYS A 223 -28.44 3.92 12.01
CA LYS A 223 -28.13 4.12 13.43
C LYS A 223 -29.18 5.01 14.12
N GLU A 224 -29.53 6.14 13.50
CA GLU A 224 -30.52 7.12 14.00
C GLU A 224 -31.97 6.58 14.05
N LEU A 225 -32.31 5.58 13.23
CA LEU A 225 -33.63 4.92 13.24
C LEU A 225 -33.68 3.62 14.08
N VAL A 226 -32.54 3.05 14.49
CA VAL A 226 -32.47 1.75 15.19
C VAL A 226 -31.98 1.87 16.63
N GLU A 227 -31.08 2.81 16.94
CA GLU A 227 -30.85 3.20 18.33
C GLU A 227 -32.07 3.99 18.83
N PRO A 228 -32.63 3.68 20.02
CA PRO A 228 -33.61 4.56 20.62
C PRO A 228 -32.95 5.94 20.81
N LYS A 229 -33.66 7.00 20.40
CA LYS A 229 -33.18 8.39 20.56
C LYS A 229 -32.58 8.56 21.95
N SER A 230 -31.30 8.93 22.02
CA SER A 230 -30.63 9.20 23.29
C SER A 230 -31.50 10.13 24.12
N GLU A 231 -32.06 9.62 25.22
CA GLU A 231 -32.71 10.48 26.19
C GLU A 231 -31.65 11.50 26.63
N PRO A 232 -31.91 12.82 26.54
CA PRO A 232 -30.91 13.82 26.88
C PRO A 232 -30.50 13.56 28.33
N SER A 233 -29.20 13.39 28.55
CA SER A 233 -28.70 12.92 29.84
C SER A 233 -29.15 13.87 30.96
N LEU A 234 -29.18 13.37 32.20
CA LEU A 234 -29.71 14.17 33.30
C LEU A 234 -28.88 15.45 33.50
N GLU A 235 -27.58 15.44 33.23
CA GLU A 235 -26.78 16.66 33.16
C GLU A 235 -27.17 17.60 32.00
N ASP A 236 -27.35 17.13 30.76
CA ASP A 236 -27.73 18.00 29.63
C ASP A 236 -29.14 18.58 29.79
N SER A 237 -30.10 17.79 30.27
CA SER A 237 -31.46 18.27 30.54
C SER A 237 -31.52 19.26 31.70
N VAL A 238 -30.70 19.07 32.75
CA VAL A 238 -30.55 20.04 33.86
C VAL A 238 -29.79 21.29 33.42
N LEU A 239 -28.81 21.19 32.52
CA LEU A 239 -28.11 22.34 31.94
C LEU A 239 -29.04 23.14 31.02
N ALA A 240 -29.91 22.48 30.24
CA ALA A 240 -30.96 23.13 29.45
C ALA A 240 -32.02 23.82 30.33
N GLN A 241 -32.47 23.19 31.42
CA GLN A 241 -33.38 23.82 32.37
C GLN A 241 -32.72 24.98 33.14
N THR A 242 -31.46 24.83 33.56
CA THR A 242 -30.73 25.87 34.31
C THR A 242 -30.39 27.07 33.43
N SER A 243 -30.01 26.85 32.17
CA SER A 243 -29.77 27.93 31.20
C SER A 243 -31.07 28.64 30.82
N SER A 244 -32.16 27.91 30.52
CA SER A 244 -33.46 28.53 30.26
C SER A 244 -34.03 29.27 31.46
N GLN A 245 -33.89 28.76 32.70
CA GLN A 245 -34.23 29.52 33.92
C GLN A 245 -33.36 30.78 34.07
N ARG A 246 -32.04 30.70 33.83
CA ARG A 246 -31.14 31.88 33.90
C ARG A 246 -31.50 32.93 32.84
N ILE A 247 -31.89 32.51 31.65
CA ILE A 247 -32.35 33.41 30.58
C ILE A 247 -33.71 34.04 30.94
N ALA A 248 -34.66 33.24 31.45
CA ALA A 248 -35.98 33.71 31.86
C ALA A 248 -35.96 34.63 33.10
N ALA A 249 -35.00 34.44 34.01
CA ALA A 249 -34.79 35.32 35.17
C ALA A 249 -34.20 36.69 34.80
N GLY A 250 -33.55 36.78 33.63
CA GLY A 250 -32.93 38.01 33.12
C GLY A 250 -31.76 38.53 33.97
N PRO A 251 -31.15 39.67 33.55
CA PRO A 251 -30.15 40.36 34.36
C PRO A 251 -30.84 41.02 35.57
N SER A 252 -30.81 40.34 36.71
CA SER A 252 -31.22 40.94 37.99
C SER A 252 -30.42 42.22 38.27
N GLY A 253 -31.12 43.26 38.73
CA GLY A 253 -30.54 44.60 38.93
C GLY A 253 -29.43 44.68 39.98
N PRO A 254 -28.76 45.84 40.10
CA PRO A 254 -27.62 46.02 41.01
C PRO A 254 -27.98 45.71 42.46
N PRO A 255 -27.04 45.17 43.25
CA PRO A 255 -27.30 44.69 44.60
C PRO A 255 -27.77 45.80 45.53
N ALA A 256 -28.77 45.51 46.36
CA ALA A 256 -29.29 46.43 47.36
C ALA A 256 -28.22 46.74 48.45
N PRO A 257 -28.25 47.94 49.07
CA PRO A 257 -27.29 48.30 50.11
C PRO A 257 -27.35 47.35 51.32
N GLY A 258 -26.19 46.81 51.72
CA GLY A 258 -26.09 45.90 52.85
C GLY A 258 -26.36 46.58 54.21
N PRO A 259 -26.95 45.87 55.19
CA PRO A 259 -27.27 46.44 56.50
C PRO A 259 -26.02 46.69 57.36
N ILE A 260 -26.06 47.76 58.15
CA ILE A 260 -24.94 48.23 58.98
C ILE A 260 -25.10 47.74 60.43
N GLY A 261 -24.12 46.98 60.94
CA GLY A 261 -23.89 46.79 62.38
C GLY A 261 -24.37 45.45 62.98
N PRO A 262 -23.65 44.90 63.99
CA PRO A 262 -23.94 43.58 64.58
C PRO A 262 -24.69 43.66 65.93
N PRO A 263 -25.27 42.53 66.39
CA PRO A 263 -24.76 41.98 67.65
C PRO A 263 -24.67 40.43 67.73
N LYS A 264 -23.54 39.96 68.28
CA LYS A 264 -23.28 38.76 69.14
C LYS A 264 -24.00 37.41 68.86
N GLY A 265 -23.20 36.34 68.71
CA GLY A 265 -23.61 34.92 68.69
C GLY A 265 -23.98 34.34 70.08
N PRO A 266 -23.99 33.00 70.29
CA PRO A 266 -22.88 32.07 70.01
C PRO A 266 -23.34 30.85 69.11
N THR A 267 -22.77 29.63 69.01
CA THR A 267 -21.81 28.86 69.85
C THR A 267 -21.11 27.72 69.05
N GLY A 268 -19.83 27.43 69.35
CA GLY A 268 -19.07 26.27 68.83
C GLY A 268 -18.70 26.35 67.33
N PRO A 269 -17.93 25.38 66.76
CA PRO A 269 -17.26 24.20 67.36
C PRO A 269 -15.72 24.47 67.49
N PRO A 270 -14.69 23.61 67.19
CA PRO A 270 -14.59 22.38 66.38
C PRO A 270 -14.18 21.08 67.13
N ALA A 271 -14.50 19.92 66.54
CA ALA A 271 -13.94 18.60 66.86
C ALA A 271 -13.96 17.69 65.60
N PRO A 272 -13.13 16.64 65.49
CA PRO A 272 -12.71 16.11 64.17
C PRO A 272 -13.64 15.08 63.51
N GLY A 273 -13.44 14.86 62.21
CA GLY A 273 -14.08 13.78 61.45
C GLY A 273 -13.40 12.41 61.60
N PRO A 274 -14.09 11.30 61.24
CA PRO A 274 -13.57 9.93 61.32
C PRO A 274 -12.90 9.44 60.02
N VAL A 275 -12.12 8.36 60.12
CA VAL A 275 -11.40 7.71 59.01
C VAL A 275 -11.75 6.23 58.92
N GLY A 276 -12.42 5.82 57.83
CA GLY A 276 -12.63 4.42 57.40
C GLY A 276 -13.23 3.45 58.44
N PRO A 277 -13.04 2.13 58.28
CA PRO A 277 -12.66 1.37 57.07
C PRO A 277 -13.97 0.89 56.39
N PRO A 278 -14.37 -0.41 56.16
CA PRO A 278 -13.74 -1.74 56.25
C PRO A 278 -13.52 -2.42 54.87
N SER A 279 -12.98 -3.65 54.89
CA SER A 279 -13.07 -4.66 53.80
C SER A 279 -14.08 -5.76 54.20
N HIS A 280 -14.59 -6.57 53.26
CA HIS A 280 -15.01 -8.02 53.33
C HIS A 280 -16.03 -8.37 52.19
N VAL A 281 -15.78 -9.40 51.34
CA VAL A 281 -16.33 -10.81 51.36
C VAL A 281 -17.77 -10.90 50.79
N SER A 282 -18.19 -11.89 49.95
CA SER A 282 -18.15 -13.37 50.05
C SER A 282 -18.16 -14.07 48.65
N GLU A 283 -17.40 -15.17 48.44
CA GLU A 283 -17.81 -16.60 48.33
C GLU A 283 -18.27 -17.09 46.93
N THR A 284 -17.64 -18.15 46.35
CA THR A 284 -18.02 -19.60 46.38
C THR A 284 -19.11 -19.93 45.33
N ILE A 285 -19.01 -20.93 44.43
CA ILE A 285 -18.83 -22.40 44.60
C ILE A 285 -17.99 -22.93 43.40
N THR A 286 -16.90 -23.68 43.55
CA THR A 286 -16.76 -25.14 43.81
C THR A 286 -17.69 -26.08 43.00
N THR A 287 -17.09 -26.93 42.15
CA THR A 287 -17.65 -28.25 41.78
C THR A 287 -16.50 -29.26 41.73
N GLU A 288 -16.68 -30.40 42.39
CA GLU A 288 -15.68 -31.46 42.53
C GLU A 288 -16.05 -32.74 41.74
N VAL A 289 -15.03 -33.45 41.26
CA VAL A 289 -14.84 -34.92 41.38
C VAL A 289 -15.82 -35.91 40.67
N VAL A 290 -15.32 -36.43 39.53
CA VAL A 290 -15.15 -37.89 39.17
C VAL A 290 -16.35 -38.79 38.78
N SER A 291 -15.99 -39.82 37.98
CA SER A 291 -16.71 -41.05 37.57
C SER A 291 -17.75 -40.91 36.43
N ASP A 292 -17.82 -41.83 35.45
CA ASP A 292 -17.07 -43.07 35.15
C ASP A 292 -16.66 -43.09 33.65
N GLY A 293 -15.71 -43.90 33.14
CA GLY A 293 -14.80 -44.87 33.78
C GLY A 293 -14.23 -45.88 32.75
N GLN A 294 -13.04 -46.47 33.01
CA GLN A 294 -12.32 -47.46 32.16
C GLN A 294 -11.92 -46.98 30.73
N VAL A 295 -10.86 -47.47 30.06
CA VAL A 295 -10.02 -48.68 30.18
C VAL A 295 -8.52 -48.33 30.08
N THR A 296 -7.65 -49.07 30.77
CA THR A 296 -6.19 -49.05 30.55
C THR A 296 -5.74 -49.86 29.34
N GLN A 297 -5.01 -49.28 28.38
CA GLN A 297 -3.72 -49.83 27.90
C GLN A 297 -2.97 -48.97 26.85
N SER A 298 -1.67 -48.79 27.13
CA SER A 298 -0.55 -48.72 26.16
C SER A 298 -0.27 -47.47 25.31
N ALA A 299 1.04 -47.30 25.03
CA ALA A 299 1.68 -46.40 24.06
C ALA A 299 1.66 -44.88 24.34
N GLU A 300 2.50 -44.47 25.29
CA GLU A 300 3.06 -43.12 25.32
C GLU A 300 4.16 -43.01 24.23
N VAL A 301 3.98 -42.11 23.25
CA VAL A 301 5.05 -41.65 22.35
C VAL A 301 4.91 -40.14 22.24
N GLN A 302 5.96 -39.42 22.62
CA GLN A 302 5.98 -37.96 22.58
C GLN A 302 5.99 -37.49 21.12
N ALA A 303 5.17 -36.48 20.80
CA ALA A 303 5.30 -35.77 19.55
C ALA A 303 6.63 -35.01 19.56
N VAL A 304 7.53 -35.34 18.62
CA VAL A 304 8.75 -34.58 18.42
C VAL A 304 8.35 -33.21 17.89
N VAL A 305 8.49 -32.18 18.73
CA VAL A 305 8.39 -30.80 18.30
C VAL A 305 9.72 -30.47 17.62
N GLU A 306 9.66 -30.22 16.33
CA GLU A 306 10.83 -29.91 15.51
C GLU A 306 11.21 -28.44 15.73
N ASP A 307 12.41 -28.19 16.25
CA ASP A 307 12.91 -26.84 16.52
C ASP A 307 13.04 -26.05 15.20
N VAL A 308 12.31 -24.94 15.09
CA VAL A 308 12.35 -24.07 13.90
C VAL A 308 13.52 -23.10 14.01
N TYR A 309 14.33 -23.02 12.95
CA TYR A 309 15.45 -22.08 12.83
C TYR A 309 15.20 -21.11 11.68
N GLU A 310 15.32 -19.80 11.95
CA GLU A 310 15.17 -18.74 10.95
C GLU A 310 16.54 -18.13 10.64
N ASP A 311 16.89 -18.08 9.35
CA ASP A 311 18.10 -17.44 8.82
C ASP A 311 18.01 -15.91 9.01
N GLN A 312 19.14 -15.27 9.30
CA GLN A 312 19.29 -13.82 9.47
C GLN A 312 20.23 -13.21 8.41
N GLY A 313 20.66 -14.01 7.43
CA GLY A 313 21.71 -13.67 6.48
C GLY A 313 23.10 -13.99 7.01
N SER A 314 24.07 -14.04 6.09
CA SER A 314 25.50 -14.31 6.39
C SER A 314 25.78 -15.63 7.12
N GLY A 315 24.84 -16.59 7.11
CA GLY A 315 25.01 -17.93 7.71
C GLY A 315 24.65 -18.04 9.19
N TRP A 316 23.91 -17.06 9.74
CA TRP A 316 23.53 -17.01 11.15
C TRP A 316 22.03 -17.28 11.34
N PHE A 317 21.69 -18.05 12.36
CA PHE A 317 20.31 -18.51 12.61
C PHE A 317 19.87 -18.21 14.05
N PHE A 318 18.60 -17.90 14.25
CA PHE A 318 17.97 -17.95 15.57
C PHE A 318 16.95 -19.08 15.65
N ARG A 319 16.91 -19.77 16.79
CA ARG A 319 15.86 -20.74 17.08
C ARG A 319 14.59 -20.02 17.54
N LYS A 320 13.45 -20.46 17.02
CA LYS A 320 12.11 -19.95 17.33
C LYS A 320 11.31 -21.02 18.08
N PHE A 321 10.76 -20.65 19.23
CA PHE A 321 9.95 -21.53 20.08
C PHE A 321 8.49 -21.58 19.60
N PRO A 322 7.72 -22.63 19.97
CA PRO A 322 6.31 -22.77 19.57
C PRO A 322 5.36 -21.68 20.11
N ASP A 323 5.80 -20.86 21.08
CA ASP A 323 5.07 -19.69 21.58
C ASP A 323 5.35 -18.40 20.76
N GLY A 324 6.20 -18.50 19.73
CA GLY A 324 6.60 -17.38 18.87
C GLY A 324 7.78 -16.55 19.41
N THR A 325 8.36 -16.90 20.56
CA THR A 325 9.57 -16.26 21.09
C THR A 325 10.84 -16.84 20.46
N TYR A 326 11.98 -16.15 20.61
CA TYR A 326 13.27 -16.56 20.06
C TYR A 326 14.28 -16.86 21.17
N ASP A 327 15.16 -17.83 20.93
CA ASP A 327 16.35 -18.06 21.75
C ASP A 327 17.33 -16.89 21.57
N GLN A 328 17.93 -16.41 22.65
CA GLN A 328 18.92 -15.32 22.60
C GLN A 328 20.29 -15.79 22.11
N LYS A 329 20.48 -17.10 21.92
CA LYS A 329 21.68 -17.68 21.33
C LYS A 329 21.61 -17.65 19.80
N VAL A 330 22.68 -17.19 19.17
CA VAL A 330 22.91 -17.34 17.74
C VAL A 330 23.36 -18.78 17.46
N TYR A 331 22.89 -19.35 16.35
CA TYR A 331 23.25 -20.67 15.85
C TYR A 331 23.94 -20.58 14.49
N VAL A 332 24.77 -21.58 14.18
CA VAL A 332 25.43 -21.77 12.88
C VAL A 332 25.28 -23.22 12.45
N ILE A 333 25.29 -23.48 11.14
CA ILE A 333 25.27 -24.84 10.60
C ILE A 333 26.69 -25.43 10.64
N LYS A 334 26.87 -26.57 11.31
CA LYS A 334 28.06 -27.43 11.21
C LYS A 334 27.60 -28.86 10.93
N ASP A 335 28.21 -29.49 9.93
CA ASP A 335 27.89 -30.87 9.49
C ASP A 335 26.38 -31.12 9.23
N GLY A 336 25.65 -30.09 8.78
CA GLY A 336 24.20 -30.14 8.53
C GLY A 336 23.31 -29.95 9.76
N LEU A 337 23.89 -29.67 10.93
CA LEU A 337 23.17 -29.46 12.19
C LEU A 337 23.33 -28.02 12.69
N TYR A 338 22.25 -27.44 13.23
CA TYR A 338 22.30 -26.15 13.92
C TYR A 338 22.95 -26.33 15.30
N VAL A 339 24.12 -25.71 15.47
CA VAL A 339 24.83 -25.68 16.76
C VAL A 339 24.94 -24.24 17.26
N PRO A 340 24.87 -23.99 18.59
CA PRO A 340 25.11 -22.65 19.13
C PRO A 340 26.48 -22.12 18.69
N TYR A 341 26.56 -20.83 18.41
CA TYR A 341 27.84 -20.15 18.23
C TYR A 341 28.53 -19.97 19.59
N GLU A 342 29.80 -20.35 19.64
CA GLU A 342 30.72 -20.07 20.74
C GLU A 342 31.83 -19.18 20.16
N ASP A 343 32.10 -18.04 20.79
CA ASP A 343 33.18 -17.16 20.35
C ASP A 343 34.53 -17.82 20.64
N PRO A 344 35.43 -17.98 19.65
CA PRO A 344 36.73 -18.61 19.85
C PRO A 344 37.70 -17.82 20.76
N ASN A 345 37.28 -16.66 21.28
CA ASN A 345 38.06 -15.79 22.17
C ASN A 345 37.43 -15.61 23.58
N ALA A 346 36.39 -16.38 23.94
CA ALA A 346 35.68 -16.31 25.22
C ALA A 346 36.38 -17.02 26.41
#